data_AF-A0A5E4CX67-F1
#
_entry.id   AF-A0A5E4CX67-F1
#
_cell.length_a   1.000
_cell.length_b   1.000
_cell.length_c   1.000
_cell.angle_alpha   90.00
_cell.angle_beta   90.00
_cell.angle_gamma   90.00
#
_symmetry.space_group_name_H-M   'P 1'
#
loop_
_entity.id
_entity.type
_entity.pdbx_description
1 polymer ?
#
loop_
_entity_poly.entity_id
_entity_poly.type
_entity_poly.pdbx_seq_one_letter_code
_entity_poly.pdbx_strand_id
1 'polypeptide(L)'
;MAAAALLLGLALAAQRAGAGMGACYDGAGRPQRCLPVFENAAFGRRAEASHTCGSPPEDFCPHVGARRAGAQCQRCDAADPRLHHNASYLTDFHSQDESTWWQSPSMAFGVQYPNSVNITLRLGKRGRPPPPCSRPILGRGRGPGACAPWARLRHPERARERDLRPEEPEG
;
A
#
# COMPACT_ATOMS: atom_id res chain seq x y z
N MET A 1 4.73 -43.99 33.02
CA MET A 1 5.46 -42.87 32.38
C MET A 1 4.90 -42.42 31.02
N ALA A 2 4.26 -43.30 30.23
CA ALA A 2 3.70 -42.93 28.92
C ALA A 2 2.51 -41.95 28.96
N ALA A 3 1.64 -42.05 29.97
CA ALA A 3 0.45 -41.19 30.09
C ALA A 3 0.79 -39.71 30.33
N ALA A 4 1.86 -39.43 31.09
CA ALA A 4 2.31 -38.07 31.36
C ALA A 4 2.88 -37.39 30.10
N ALA A 5 3.54 -38.15 29.23
CA ALA A 5 4.06 -37.66 27.95
C ALA A 5 2.94 -37.35 26.94
N LEU A 6 1.86 -38.15 26.92
CA LEU A 6 0.68 -37.87 26.10
C LEU A 6 -0.04 -36.58 26.54
N LEU A 7 -0.18 -36.38 27.86
CA LEU A 7 -0.83 -35.18 28.41
C LEU A 7 0.01 -33.92 28.16
N LEU A 8 1.34 -34.01 28.25
CA LEU A 8 2.23 -32.90 27.89
C LEU A 8 2.18 -32.59 26.38
N GLY A 9 2.08 -33.62 25.53
CA GLY A 9 1.95 -33.46 24.08
C GLY A 9 0.64 -32.78 23.64
N LEU A 10 -0.48 -33.10 24.30
CA LEU A 10 -1.77 -32.44 24.08
C LEU A 10 -1.76 -30.98 24.56
N ALA A 11 -1.07 -30.68 25.66
CA ALA A 11 -0.95 -29.32 26.18
C ALA A 11 -0.14 -28.40 25.24
N LEU A 12 0.94 -28.89 24.61
CA LEU A 12 1.74 -28.11 23.66
C LEU A 12 1.05 -27.89 22.31
N ALA A 13 0.11 -28.75 21.92
CA ALA A 13 -0.66 -28.58 20.69
C ALA A 13 -1.71 -27.45 20.79
N ALA A 14 -2.21 -27.16 22.00
CA ALA A 14 -3.25 -26.15 22.22
C ALA A 14 -2.73 -24.70 22.17
N GLN A 15 -1.41 -24.45 22.25
CA GLN A 15 -0.85 -23.09 22.18
C GLN A 15 -0.74 -22.51 20.76
N ARG A 16 -1.12 -23.24 19.69
CA ARG A 16 -0.87 -22.81 18.31
C ARG A 16 -2.05 -22.15 17.57
N ALA A 17 -3.05 -21.62 18.28
CA ALA A 17 -4.11 -20.84 17.65
C ALA A 17 -4.09 -19.39 18.14
N GLY A 18 -3.50 -18.48 17.37
CA GLY A 18 -3.68 -17.04 17.58
C GLY A 18 -2.49 -16.12 17.32
N ALA A 19 -1.53 -16.47 16.48
CA ALA A 19 -0.53 -15.50 16.04
C ALA A 19 -1.19 -14.51 15.06
N GLY A 20 -1.66 -13.36 15.56
CA GLY A 20 -2.12 -12.22 14.73
C GLY A 20 -3.36 -11.46 15.20
N MET A 21 -4.06 -11.92 16.24
CA MET A 21 -5.24 -11.25 16.80
C MET A 21 -5.00 -10.88 18.27
N GLY A 22 -5.40 -9.68 18.70
CA GLY A 22 -5.45 -9.36 20.11
C GLY A 22 -6.35 -10.34 20.87
N ALA A 23 -6.06 -10.61 22.14
CA ALA A 23 -6.87 -11.54 22.93
C ALA A 23 -8.33 -11.04 23.01
N CYS A 24 -9.27 -11.83 22.48
CA CYS A 24 -10.70 -11.52 22.51
C CYS A 24 -11.34 -11.81 23.88
N TYR A 25 -10.60 -12.42 24.80
CA TYR A 25 -11.02 -12.73 26.15
C TYR A 25 -9.96 -12.24 27.14
N ASP A 26 -10.38 -11.75 28.30
CA ASP A 26 -9.46 -11.40 29.39
C ASP A 26 -9.02 -12.66 30.18
N GLY A 27 -8.11 -12.50 31.14
CA GLY A 27 -7.63 -13.62 31.97
C GLY A 27 -8.70 -14.28 32.84
N ALA A 28 -9.87 -13.62 33.00
CA ALA A 28 -11.03 -14.16 33.70
C ALA A 28 -12.06 -14.79 32.74
N GLY A 29 -11.75 -14.86 31.43
CA GLY A 29 -12.63 -15.44 30.41
C GLY A 29 -13.76 -14.52 29.95
N ARG A 30 -13.75 -13.23 30.31
CA ARG A 30 -14.78 -12.28 29.85
C ARG A 30 -14.47 -11.79 28.44
N PRO A 31 -15.48 -11.69 27.55
CA PRO A 31 -15.27 -11.21 26.19
C PRO A 31 -14.86 -9.72 26.20
N GLN A 32 -13.87 -9.38 25.38
CA GLN A 32 -13.37 -8.02 25.18
C GLN A 32 -13.17 -7.72 23.69
N ARG A 33 -13.07 -6.43 23.35
CA ARG A 33 -12.83 -6.01 21.97
C ARG A 33 -11.40 -6.35 21.53
N CYS A 34 -11.28 -7.33 20.64
CA CYS A 34 -10.05 -7.62 19.93
C CYS A 34 -10.03 -6.97 18.54
N LEU A 35 -8.84 -6.58 18.10
CA LEU A 35 -8.57 -6.21 16.72
C LEU A 35 -7.37 -7.04 16.24
N PRO A 36 -7.27 -7.31 14.93
CA PRO A 36 -6.02 -7.80 14.38
C PRO A 36 -4.91 -6.77 14.60
N VAL A 37 -3.67 -7.23 14.59
CA VAL A 37 -2.51 -6.34 14.59
C VAL A 37 -2.53 -5.48 13.33
N PHE A 38 -2.04 -4.24 13.43
CA PHE A 38 -1.88 -3.38 12.27
C PHE A 38 -0.76 -3.91 11.38
N GLU A 39 -1.07 -4.09 10.09
CA GLU A 39 -0.12 -4.57 9.09
C GLU A 39 -0.27 -3.80 7.77
N ASN A 40 0.76 -3.84 6.93
CA ASN A 40 0.66 -3.34 5.57
C ASN A 40 -0.13 -4.36 4.71
N ALA A 41 -1.40 -4.06 4.43
CA ALA A 41 -2.26 -4.92 3.64
C ALA A 41 -1.79 -5.12 2.17
N ALA A 42 -0.93 -4.22 1.67
CA ALA A 42 -0.42 -4.26 0.30
C ALA A 42 0.86 -5.10 0.15
N PHE A 43 1.63 -5.28 1.23
CA PHE A 43 2.92 -5.96 1.17
C PHE A 43 2.80 -7.38 0.60
N GLY A 44 3.65 -7.71 -0.38
CA GLY A 44 3.67 -9.01 -1.06
C GLY A 44 2.41 -9.33 -1.90
N ARG A 45 1.47 -8.39 -2.05
CA ARG A 45 0.30 -8.56 -2.91
C ARG A 45 0.64 -8.25 -4.35
N ARG A 46 0.00 -8.95 -5.29
CA ARG A 46 0.11 -8.63 -6.72
C ARG A 46 -0.56 -7.29 -7.00
N ALA A 47 0.24 -6.30 -7.37
CA ALA A 47 -0.24 -5.06 -7.98
C ALA A 47 -0.37 -5.24 -9.49
N GLU A 48 -1.41 -4.65 -10.08
CA GLU A 48 -1.65 -4.61 -11.52
C GLU A 48 -1.60 -3.15 -11.97
N ALA A 49 -0.77 -2.82 -12.95
CA ALA A 49 -0.73 -1.49 -13.57
C ALA A 49 -1.25 -1.59 -15.02
N SER A 50 -2.09 -0.64 -15.45
CA SER A 50 -2.61 -0.65 -16.83
C SER A 50 -1.51 -0.43 -17.87
N HIS A 51 -0.45 0.29 -17.51
CA HIS A 51 0.72 0.53 -18.34
C HIS A 51 1.98 0.48 -17.48
N THR A 52 3.09 0.05 -18.06
CA THR A 52 4.43 0.05 -17.44
C THR A 52 5.43 0.36 -18.55
N CYS A 53 6.46 1.14 -18.26
CA CYS A 53 7.47 1.49 -19.26
C CYS A 53 8.26 0.26 -19.75
N GLY A 54 8.97 0.42 -20.86
CA GLY A 54 9.99 -0.53 -21.32
C GLY A 54 9.53 -1.54 -22.38
N SER A 55 8.30 -1.42 -22.90
CA SER A 55 7.79 -2.19 -24.04
C SER A 55 7.06 -1.29 -25.07
N PRO A 56 7.76 -0.74 -26.07
CA PRO A 56 9.19 -0.90 -26.34
C PRO A 56 10.06 -0.11 -25.34
N PRO A 57 11.38 -0.39 -25.26
CA PRO A 57 12.29 0.35 -24.40
C PRO A 57 12.27 1.86 -24.66
N GLU A 58 12.21 2.67 -23.61
CA GLU A 58 12.06 4.12 -23.68
C GLU A 58 12.98 4.84 -22.70
N ASP A 59 13.29 6.11 -22.98
CA ASP A 59 14.05 6.96 -22.07
C ASP A 59 13.11 7.91 -21.32
N PHE A 60 13.31 8.03 -20.00
CA PHE A 60 12.59 8.97 -19.16
C PHE A 60 13.57 9.90 -18.45
N CYS A 61 13.21 11.18 -18.30
CA CYS A 61 14.08 12.19 -17.70
C CYS A 61 13.44 12.67 -16.40
N PRO A 62 13.95 12.27 -15.22
CA PRO A 62 13.42 12.70 -13.94
C PRO A 62 13.41 14.23 -13.80
N HIS A 63 12.27 14.82 -13.46
CA HIS A 63 12.12 16.28 -13.30
C HIS A 63 12.54 16.74 -11.89
N VAL A 64 13.65 16.22 -11.37
CA VAL A 64 14.12 16.55 -10.01
C VAL A 64 15.00 17.80 -10.07
N GLY A 65 14.42 18.95 -9.71
CA GLY A 65 15.14 20.17 -9.35
C GLY A 65 15.87 20.87 -10.49
N ALA A 66 15.20 21.85 -11.10
CA ALA A 66 15.73 22.81 -12.07
C ALA A 66 16.84 23.75 -11.52
N ARG A 67 17.89 23.22 -10.88
CA ARG A 67 19.06 23.99 -10.41
C ARG A 67 20.41 23.28 -10.47
N ARG A 68 20.50 22.03 -10.93
CA ARG A 68 21.79 21.48 -11.36
C ARG A 68 21.63 20.94 -12.77
N ALA A 69 22.28 21.62 -13.71
CA ALA A 69 22.43 21.18 -15.09
C ALA A 69 22.85 19.71 -15.11
N GLY A 70 22.04 18.85 -15.74
CA GLY A 70 22.35 17.44 -15.97
C GLY A 70 21.50 16.43 -15.20
N ALA A 71 20.18 16.60 -15.12
CA ALA A 71 19.32 15.44 -14.86
C ALA A 71 19.50 14.45 -16.03
N GLN A 72 20.34 13.44 -15.82
CA GLN A 72 20.61 12.42 -16.82
C GLN A 72 19.31 11.64 -17.06
N CYS A 73 18.87 11.56 -18.31
CA CYS A 73 17.77 10.68 -18.68
C CYS A 73 18.18 9.24 -18.43
N GLN A 74 17.26 8.45 -17.91
CA GLN A 74 17.43 7.04 -17.60
C GLN A 74 16.65 6.22 -18.62
N ARG A 75 17.13 5.02 -18.92
CA ARG A 75 16.47 4.10 -19.84
C ARG A 75 15.63 3.10 -19.07
N CYS A 76 14.38 2.92 -19.49
CA CYS A 76 13.52 1.85 -19.05
C CYS A 76 13.44 0.77 -20.13
N ASP A 77 13.76 -0.46 -19.76
CA ASP A 77 13.71 -1.63 -20.65
C ASP A 77 13.10 -2.80 -19.88
N ALA A 78 11.95 -3.32 -20.35
CA ALA A 78 11.24 -4.40 -19.67
C ALA A 78 11.98 -5.75 -19.75
N ALA A 79 12.92 -5.92 -20.68
CA ALA A 79 13.70 -7.14 -20.84
C ALA A 79 14.97 -7.17 -19.98
N ASP A 80 15.45 -6.01 -19.51
CA ASP A 80 16.66 -5.90 -18.67
C ASP A 80 16.28 -5.83 -17.17
N PRO A 81 16.67 -6.83 -16.34
CA PRO A 81 16.44 -6.84 -14.90
C PRO A 81 17.00 -5.64 -14.13
N ARG A 82 17.92 -4.87 -14.71
CA ARG A 82 18.50 -3.67 -14.09
C ARG A 82 17.81 -2.37 -14.47
N LEU A 83 17.03 -2.38 -15.56
CA LEU A 83 16.40 -1.19 -16.14
C LEU A 83 14.87 -1.29 -16.16
N HIS A 84 14.29 -2.45 -15.87
CA HIS A 84 12.84 -2.60 -15.77
C HIS A 84 12.29 -2.01 -14.46
N HIS A 85 11.06 -1.50 -14.54
CA HIS A 85 10.36 -0.89 -13.40
C HIS A 85 8.95 -1.49 -13.25
N ASN A 86 8.89 -2.79 -12.98
CA ASN A 86 7.65 -3.56 -13.00
C ASN A 86 6.71 -3.21 -11.84
N ALA A 87 5.40 -3.47 -12.00
CA ALA A 87 4.38 -3.20 -11.00
C ALA A 87 4.60 -4.00 -9.68
N SER A 88 5.40 -5.07 -9.70
CA SER A 88 5.80 -5.80 -8.49
C SER A 88 6.59 -4.93 -7.50
N TYR A 89 7.27 -3.89 -7.96
CA TYR A 89 8.02 -2.94 -7.11
C TYR A 89 7.12 -1.94 -6.36
N LEU A 90 5.80 -2.04 -6.48
CA LEU A 90 4.87 -1.27 -5.66
C LEU A 90 4.61 -1.89 -4.29
N THR A 91 4.88 -3.20 -4.14
CA THR A 91 4.46 -4.00 -2.98
C THR A 91 5.57 -4.89 -2.44
N ASP A 92 6.80 -4.72 -2.91
CA ASP A 92 7.99 -5.40 -2.42
C ASP A 92 8.51 -4.76 -1.12
N PHE A 93 9.67 -5.23 -0.68
CA PHE A 93 10.33 -4.71 0.52
C PHE A 93 11.05 -3.40 0.18
N HIS A 94 10.60 -2.31 0.79
CA HIS A 94 11.24 -1.01 0.61
C HIS A 94 12.50 -0.89 1.50
N SER A 95 13.64 -0.67 0.85
CA SER A 95 14.91 -0.25 1.47
C SER A 95 15.25 1.17 1.04
N GLN A 96 15.82 1.97 1.95
CA GLN A 96 16.28 3.33 1.63
C GLN A 96 17.55 3.31 0.78
N ASP A 97 18.42 2.33 1.00
CA ASP A 97 19.71 2.22 0.30
C ASP A 97 19.54 1.62 -1.11
N GLU A 98 18.57 0.72 -1.25
CA GLU A 98 18.27 0.00 -2.50
C GLU A 98 16.78 0.14 -2.83
N SER A 99 16.35 1.35 -3.18
CA SER A 99 14.94 1.59 -3.52
C SER A 99 14.61 1.08 -4.91
N THR A 100 13.57 0.26 -4.98
CA THR A 100 12.87 -0.12 -6.21
C THR A 100 11.66 0.82 -6.42
N TRP A 101 11.18 0.92 -7.66
CA TRP A 101 9.95 1.64 -7.97
C TRP A 101 9.34 1.13 -9.28
N TRP A 102 8.02 1.29 -9.41
CA TRP A 102 7.30 1.15 -10.68
C TRP A 102 7.30 2.47 -11.46
N GLN A 103 7.34 2.39 -12.78
CA GLN A 103 7.36 3.55 -13.67
C GLN A 103 6.34 3.39 -14.80
N SER A 104 5.48 4.40 -14.98
CA SER A 104 4.57 4.48 -16.13
C SER A 104 5.35 4.84 -17.40
N PRO A 105 4.78 4.59 -18.59
CA PRO A 105 5.33 5.18 -19.80
C PRO A 105 5.37 6.71 -19.72
N SER A 106 6.29 7.30 -20.47
CA SER A 106 6.45 8.75 -20.54
C SER A 106 5.35 9.41 -21.39
N MET A 107 5.26 10.74 -21.35
CA MET A 107 4.32 11.50 -22.20
C MET A 107 4.57 11.28 -23.70
N ALA A 108 5.82 10.99 -24.09
CA ALA A 108 6.17 10.64 -25.46
C ALA A 108 5.50 9.33 -25.92
N PHE A 109 5.15 8.46 -24.96
CA PHE A 109 4.47 7.19 -25.16
C PHE A 109 2.96 7.25 -24.84
N GLY A 110 2.37 8.46 -24.92
CA GLY A 110 0.92 8.62 -24.94
C GLY A 110 0.24 8.63 -23.57
N VAL A 111 1.00 8.59 -22.47
CA VAL A 111 0.48 8.85 -21.12
C VAL A 111 0.33 10.35 -20.92
N GLN A 112 -0.75 10.88 -21.46
CA GLN A 112 -1.17 12.27 -21.30
C GLN A 112 -2.70 12.34 -21.35
N TYR A 113 -3.30 13.34 -20.70
CA TYR A 113 -4.74 13.56 -20.74
C TYR A 113 -5.28 13.47 -22.19
N PRO A 114 -6.38 12.72 -22.43
CA PRO A 114 -7.28 12.10 -21.45
C PRO A 114 -6.85 10.71 -20.96
N ASN A 115 -5.71 10.18 -21.42
CA ASN A 115 -5.24 8.86 -21.04
C ASN A 115 -4.74 8.86 -19.58
N SER A 116 -5.20 7.87 -18.81
CA SER A 116 -4.83 7.68 -17.42
C SER A 116 -4.20 6.30 -17.20
N VAL A 117 -3.33 6.23 -16.20
CA VAL A 117 -2.73 4.97 -15.77
C VAL A 117 -3.39 4.54 -14.47
N ASN A 118 -3.83 3.29 -14.42
CA ASN A 118 -4.54 2.72 -13.28
C ASN A 118 -3.62 1.73 -12.57
N ILE A 119 -3.53 1.85 -11.25
CA ILE A 119 -2.88 0.88 -10.37
C ILE A 119 -3.99 0.21 -9.56
N THR A 120 -4.11 -1.11 -9.71
CA THR A 120 -5.13 -1.92 -9.06
C THR A 120 -4.47 -2.86 -8.06
N LEU A 121 -4.94 -2.81 -6.82
CA LEU A 121 -4.51 -3.70 -5.75
C LEU A 121 -5.72 -4.43 -5.17
N ARG A 122 -5.74 -5.74 -5.32
CA ARG A 122 -6.85 -6.58 -4.84
C ARG A 122 -6.58 -7.04 -3.40
N LEU A 123 -7.21 -6.36 -2.44
CA LEU A 123 -7.19 -6.77 -1.05
C LEU A 123 -8.29 -7.82 -0.82
N GLY A 124 -7.90 -9.09 -0.69
CA GLY A 124 -8.84 -10.22 -0.58
C GLY A 124 -9.72 -10.24 0.68
N LYS A 125 -9.56 -9.26 1.58
CA LYS A 125 -10.37 -9.07 2.79
C LYS A 125 -10.58 -7.58 3.04
N ARG A 126 -11.73 -7.22 3.61
CA ARG A 126 -12.00 -5.84 4.04
C ARG A 126 -11.23 -5.58 5.34
N GLY A 127 -10.28 -4.66 5.29
CA GLY A 127 -9.60 -4.12 6.47
C GLY A 127 -10.22 -2.81 6.91
N ARG A 128 -10.16 -2.51 8.21
CA ARG A 128 -10.43 -1.16 8.69
C ARG A 128 -9.15 -0.33 8.52
N PRO A 129 -9.18 0.82 7.83
CA PRO A 129 -8.02 1.71 7.81
C PRO A 129 -7.67 2.16 9.24
N PRO A 130 -6.40 2.50 9.50
CA PRO A 130 -6.02 3.02 10.80
C PRO A 130 -6.86 4.27 11.09
N PRO A 131 -7.33 4.45 12.34
CA PRO A 131 -8.06 5.66 12.70
C PRO A 131 -7.18 6.89 12.42
N PRO A 132 -7.77 8.02 12.01
CA PRO A 132 -7.02 9.27 11.89
C PRO A 132 -6.36 9.57 13.24
N CYS A 133 -5.12 10.07 13.23
CA CYS A 133 -4.46 10.49 14.45
C CYS A 133 -5.30 11.60 15.11
N SER A 134 -5.99 11.27 16.20
CA SER A 134 -6.60 12.26 17.08
C SER A 134 -5.47 13.16 17.58
N ARG A 135 -5.65 14.48 17.52
CA ARG A 135 -4.69 15.45 18.07
C ARG A 135 -4.27 15.01 19.48
N PRO A 136 -3.00 15.20 19.88
CA PRO A 136 -2.57 14.84 21.22
C PRO A 136 -3.41 15.64 22.22
N ILE A 137 -4.19 14.94 23.04
CA ILE A 137 -4.57 15.49 24.34
C ILE A 137 -3.23 15.73 25.04
N LEU A 138 -2.98 16.96 25.47
CA LEU A 138 -1.80 17.34 26.24
C LEU A 138 -1.72 16.42 27.48
N GLY A 139 -0.96 15.34 27.36
CA GLY A 139 -1.01 14.22 28.28
C GLY A 139 0.20 13.33 28.08
N ARG A 140 1.24 13.64 28.87
CA ARG A 140 2.46 12.87 29.15
C ARG A 140 2.70 11.61 28.30
N GLY A 141 3.63 11.74 27.36
CA GLY A 141 4.72 10.77 27.12
C GLY A 141 4.35 9.34 26.71
N ARG A 142 4.42 9.05 25.40
CA ARG A 142 4.97 7.80 24.86
C ARG A 142 5.23 7.91 23.37
N GLY A 143 6.51 8.02 23.00
CA GLY A 143 7.15 7.57 21.74
C GLY A 143 6.62 8.07 20.38
N PRO A 144 7.45 8.04 19.32
CA PRO A 144 7.02 8.37 17.98
C PRO A 144 6.22 7.19 17.42
N GLY A 145 4.90 7.19 17.63
CA GLY A 145 3.99 6.35 16.85
C GLY A 145 3.92 6.94 15.44
N ALA A 146 4.34 6.16 14.44
CA ALA A 146 4.28 6.55 13.03
C ALA A 146 2.84 6.94 12.63
N CYS A 147 2.57 8.25 12.53
CA CYS A 147 1.34 8.77 11.95
C CYS A 147 1.60 9.06 10.47
N ALA A 148 0.96 8.31 9.57
CA ALA A 148 0.92 8.65 8.15
C ALA A 148 -0.22 9.66 7.91
N PRO A 149 0.05 10.83 7.29
CA PRO A 149 -1.00 11.70 6.78
C PRO A 149 -1.58 11.06 5.51
N TRP A 150 -2.72 10.37 5.61
CA TRP A 150 -3.36 9.82 4.41
C TRP A 150 -4.09 10.90 3.61
N ALA A 151 -3.67 11.05 2.36
CA ALA A 151 -4.49 11.59 1.27
C ALA A 151 -5.82 10.82 1.19
N ARG A 152 -6.90 11.52 0.89
CA ARG A 152 -8.26 10.95 0.73
C ARG A 152 -8.26 9.86 -0.35
N LEU A 153 -8.26 8.59 0.06
CA LEU A 153 -8.79 7.50 -0.74
C LEU A 153 -10.31 7.72 -0.87
N ARG A 154 -10.74 8.29 -2.01
CA ARG A 154 -12.16 8.38 -2.35
C ARG A 154 -12.65 7.00 -2.79
N HIS A 155 -13.68 6.50 -2.12
CA HIS A 155 -14.47 5.36 -2.59
C HIS A 155 -15.12 5.72 -3.95
N PRO A 156 -15.14 4.80 -4.94
CA PRO A 156 -15.63 5.09 -6.29
C PRO A 156 -17.15 5.30 -6.41
N GLU A 157 -17.94 5.03 -5.38
CA GLU A 157 -19.42 5.10 -5.49
C GLU A 157 -20.03 6.51 -5.38
N ARG A 158 -19.24 7.58 -5.21
CA ARG A 158 -19.77 8.97 -5.14
C ARG A 158 -19.36 9.88 -6.30
N ALA A 159 -18.89 9.33 -7.42
CA ALA A 159 -18.49 10.12 -8.58
C ALA A 159 -19.61 10.32 -9.63
N ARG A 160 -20.72 9.57 -9.59
CA ARG A 160 -21.75 9.63 -10.65
C ARG A 160 -22.85 10.69 -10.49
N GLU A 161 -22.98 11.34 -9.33
CA GLU A 161 -24.12 12.24 -9.07
C GLU A 161 -23.86 13.72 -9.39
N ARG A 162 -22.63 14.10 -9.78
CA ARG A 162 -22.23 15.53 -9.79
C ARG A 162 -22.03 16.16 -11.18
N ASP A 163 -22.15 15.39 -12.26
CA ASP A 163 -21.91 15.85 -13.65
C ASP A 163 -23.18 15.96 -14.52
N LEU A 164 -24.38 16.01 -13.92
CA LEU A 164 -25.64 16.22 -14.64
C LEU A 164 -26.39 17.47 -14.15
N ARG A 165 -25.74 18.63 -14.17
CA ARG A 165 -26.46 19.89 -14.30
C ARG A 165 -25.99 20.62 -15.56
N PRO A 166 -26.89 20.92 -16.50
CA PRO A 166 -26.61 21.88 -17.57
C PRO A 166 -26.46 23.27 -16.96
N GLU A 167 -25.37 23.96 -17.30
CA GLU A 167 -25.20 25.40 -17.07
C GLU A 167 -26.01 26.13 -18.15
N GLU A 168 -27.01 26.92 -17.73
CA GLU A 168 -27.72 27.87 -18.60
C GLU A 168 -26.77 29.00 -19.03
N PRO A 169 -26.84 29.50 -20.27
CA PRO A 169 -26.04 30.65 -20.68
C PRO A 169 -26.70 31.97 -20.22
N GLU A 170 -25.98 32.76 -19.44
CA GLU A 170 -26.27 34.19 -19.29
C GLU A 170 -25.62 34.98 -20.44
N GLY A 171 -26.43 35.71 -21.22
CA GLY A 171 -25.97 36.74 -22.17
C GLY A 171 -26.46 36.58 -23.59
#